data_AF-A0A524FR38-F1
#
_entry.id   AF-A0A524FR38-F1
#
_cell.length_a   1.000
_cell.length_b   1.000
_cell.length_c   1.000
_cell.angle_alpha   90.00
_cell.angle_beta   90.00
_cell.angle_gamma   90.00
#
_symmetry.space_group_name_H-M   'P 1'
#
loop_
_entity.id
_entity.type
_entity.pdbx_description
1 polymer ?
#
loop_
_entity_poly.entity_id
_entity_poly.type
_entity_poly.pdbx_seq_one_letter_code
_entity_poly.pdbx_strand_id
1 'polypeptide(L)'
;MSTLKNTIYYPNRCKFFIDTNNLVNSSMLNPILDKFDDDAIERLNEVLKGIKFLVGGKQWHQNQRGYLKAAVYEYNFNDRTILVFLSKIFELGFKRWKRINYGSLKRFVWESFCHEIIMLLTHITKLDLFLAKKAKNYYLDQSDEKSLSFLRDLFNYKKENLPRINFIKIDNLLWNESLPNSLGFLNVLYSRKISKLKKTLPYEPVFIKVKFFNELRKVKLNHKYEYNLSELINYCIHSEHFEKLYSNIPSYDKLQREFYNKAKRIILKFFEQYEIINELDRYVDSANRTHYFLSHKTFERVKSVCLQTCIAKIKNQVLEEYKKFRKFYSKCPICLKKQSTQITCENIFFNSKYRYFKEILLKKMNDVKSLDLLNSPDYYFGVPCDHCFQLTRNIQGKFSELNLLQKFILKFDTCPICGQKNHIDYLTNFYNDENNKALRDHLINNMDLSQKSKKFKIDIGIPCCNCFDQFFEEESNIGILDISYLREEL
;
A
#
# COMPACT_ATOMS: atom_id res chain seq x y z
N MET A 1 -19.07 6.92 51.68
CA MET A 1 -19.28 8.13 50.86
C MET A 1 -17.93 8.60 50.34
N SER A 2 -17.57 8.23 49.10
CA SER A 2 -16.33 8.70 48.48
C SER A 2 -16.50 10.17 48.08
N THR A 3 -15.65 11.04 48.61
CA THR A 3 -15.54 12.44 48.20
C THR A 3 -15.50 12.50 46.67
N LEU A 4 -16.48 13.17 46.06
CA LEU A 4 -16.53 13.43 44.63
C LEU A 4 -15.23 14.18 44.27
N LYS A 5 -14.29 13.46 43.64
CA LYS A 5 -13.01 14.00 43.20
C LYS A 5 -13.26 15.25 42.35
N ASN A 6 -12.49 16.30 42.62
CA ASN A 6 -12.48 17.53 41.83
C ASN A 6 -12.38 17.17 40.33
N THR A 7 -13.42 17.52 39.57
CA THR A 7 -13.45 17.38 38.10
C THR A 7 -12.47 18.34 37.43
N ILE A 8 -12.12 19.41 38.14
CA ILE A 8 -11.21 20.46 37.74
C ILE A 8 -9.85 20.22 38.39
N TYR A 9 -8.79 20.23 37.59
CA TYR A 9 -7.41 20.22 38.09
C TYR A 9 -6.53 21.16 37.28
N TYR A 10 -5.38 21.52 37.85
CA TYR A 10 -4.35 22.34 37.20
C TYR A 10 -3.14 21.45 36.93
N PRO A 11 -2.82 21.15 35.66
CA PRO A 11 -1.62 20.39 35.33
C PRO A 11 -0.37 21.11 35.80
N ASN A 12 0.69 20.34 36.06
CA ASN A 12 2.00 20.93 36.35
C ASN A 12 2.45 21.84 35.19
N ARG A 13 3.13 22.95 35.49
CA ARG A 13 3.56 24.01 34.54
C ARG A 13 2.41 24.83 33.90
N CYS A 14 1.15 24.45 34.08
CA CYS A 14 0.01 25.11 33.45
C CYS A 14 -0.72 26.06 34.42
N LYS A 15 -1.04 27.28 33.96
CA LYS A 15 -1.87 28.28 34.67
C LYS A 15 -3.36 28.13 34.34
N PHE A 16 -3.70 27.41 33.27
CA PHE A 16 -5.08 27.11 32.88
C PHE A 16 -5.61 25.86 33.58
N PHE A 17 -6.92 25.79 33.81
CA PHE A 17 -7.55 24.62 34.42
C PHE A 17 -7.96 23.58 33.37
N ILE A 18 -8.12 22.33 33.79
CA ILE A 18 -8.73 21.28 32.99
C ILE A 18 -9.93 20.74 33.75
N ASP A 19 -11.12 21.02 33.24
CA ASP A 19 -12.37 20.44 33.70
C ASP A 19 -12.68 19.18 32.90
N THR A 20 -12.34 18.06 33.51
CA THR A 20 -12.59 16.74 32.93
C THR A 20 -14.07 16.39 32.87
N ASN A 21 -14.91 17.02 33.70
CA ASN A 21 -16.30 16.64 33.92
C ASN A 21 -16.49 15.12 34.15
N ASN A 22 -15.51 14.45 34.78
CA ASN A 22 -15.42 12.99 34.89
C ASN A 22 -15.45 12.21 33.56
N LEU A 23 -15.29 12.89 32.43
CA LEU A 23 -15.32 12.29 31.09
C LEU A 23 -13.96 11.76 30.65
N VAL A 24 -12.86 12.34 31.14
CA VAL A 24 -11.49 11.89 30.88
C VAL A 24 -10.72 11.83 32.19
N ASN A 25 -9.70 10.97 32.26
CA ASN A 25 -8.83 10.92 33.43
C ASN A 25 -7.70 11.94 33.28
N SER A 26 -7.28 12.62 34.36
CA SER A 26 -6.14 13.55 34.32
C SER A 26 -4.85 12.91 33.80
N SER A 27 -4.64 11.63 34.10
CA SER A 27 -3.54 10.82 33.56
C SER A 27 -3.51 10.71 32.03
N MET A 28 -4.61 11.03 31.34
CA MET A 28 -4.65 11.05 29.88
C MET A 28 -4.04 12.33 29.28
N LEU A 29 -4.02 13.44 30.02
CA LEU A 29 -3.59 14.73 29.47
C LEU A 29 -2.16 15.08 29.86
N ASN A 30 -1.69 14.63 31.03
CA ASN A 30 -0.30 14.87 31.44
C ASN A 30 0.72 14.39 30.38
N PRO A 31 0.63 13.16 29.83
CA PRO A 31 1.59 12.69 28.83
C PRO A 31 1.58 13.52 27.55
N ILE A 32 0.44 14.16 27.24
CA ILE A 32 0.29 15.06 26.08
C ILE A 32 0.95 16.40 26.36
N LEU A 33 0.67 17.00 27.53
CA LEU A 33 1.24 18.28 27.94
C LEU A 33 2.75 18.20 28.12
N ASP A 34 3.27 17.06 28.57
CA ASP A 34 4.70 16.79 28.69
C ASP A 34 5.43 16.76 27.33
N LYS A 35 4.70 16.70 26.21
CA LYS A 35 5.29 16.84 24.87
C LYS A 35 5.55 18.29 24.46
N PHE A 36 4.94 19.26 25.14
CA PHE A 36 5.15 20.69 24.91
C PHE A 36 6.32 21.19 25.78
N ASP A 37 7.24 21.92 25.14
CA ASP A 37 8.34 22.60 25.84
C ASP A 37 7.83 23.77 26.68
N ASP A 38 8.71 24.34 27.51
CA ASP A 38 8.32 25.41 28.44
C ASP A 38 7.82 26.65 27.70
N ASP A 39 8.42 27.03 26.57
CA ASP A 39 7.99 28.15 25.74
C ASP A 39 6.57 27.94 25.20
N ALA A 40 6.25 26.73 24.73
CA ALA A 40 4.90 26.41 24.27
C ALA A 40 3.88 26.39 25.41
N ILE A 41 4.25 25.89 26.59
CA ILE A 41 3.40 25.92 27.78
C ILE A 41 3.16 27.36 28.25
N GLU A 42 4.19 28.20 28.26
CA GLU A 42 4.04 29.62 28.57
C GLU A 42 3.07 30.29 27.60
N ARG A 43 3.24 30.04 26.30
CA ARG A 43 2.31 30.56 25.30
C ARG A 43 0.88 30.05 25.52
N LEU A 44 0.70 28.76 25.82
CA LEU A 44 -0.61 28.20 26.15
C LEU A 44 -1.23 28.88 27.38
N ASN A 45 -0.43 29.19 28.39
CA ASN A 45 -0.88 29.90 29.59
C ASN A 45 -1.35 31.34 29.32
N GLU A 46 -0.82 31.99 28.27
CA GLU A 46 -1.29 33.32 27.84
C GLU A 46 -2.62 33.24 27.09
N VAL A 47 -2.77 32.25 26.21
CA VAL A 47 -3.93 32.16 25.32
C VAL A 47 -5.10 31.40 25.95
N LEU A 48 -4.87 30.51 26.92
CA LEU A 48 -5.90 29.70 27.57
C LEU A 48 -6.17 30.07 29.02
N LYS A 49 -7.43 29.99 29.42
CA LYS A 49 -7.86 29.91 30.83
C LYS A 49 -8.32 28.53 31.24
N GLY A 50 -8.84 27.71 30.31
CA GLY A 50 -9.14 26.32 30.63
C GLY A 50 -9.60 25.44 29.47
N ILE A 51 -9.64 24.14 29.73
CA ILE A 51 -10.09 23.11 28.79
C ILE A 51 -11.24 22.34 29.45
N LYS A 52 -12.33 22.17 28.71
CA LYS A 52 -13.54 21.44 29.12
C LYS A 52 -13.79 20.29 28.16
N PHE A 53 -14.36 19.19 28.66
CA PHE A 53 -14.74 18.06 27.84
C PHE A 53 -16.26 17.91 27.76
N LEU A 54 -16.73 17.48 26.59
CA LEU A 54 -18.13 17.20 26.32
C LEU A 54 -18.28 15.91 25.52
N VAL A 55 -19.33 15.14 25.80
CA VAL A 55 -19.66 13.92 25.06
C VAL A 55 -20.27 14.23 23.69
N GLY A 56 -21.14 15.23 23.60
CA GLY A 56 -22.00 15.53 22.44
C GLY A 56 -21.24 15.84 21.14
N GLY A 57 -21.97 15.82 20.02
CA GLY A 57 -21.40 16.00 18.67
C GLY A 57 -22.08 17.08 17.83
N LYS A 58 -23.08 17.79 18.37
CA LYS A 58 -23.57 19.04 17.78
C LYS A 58 -22.81 20.17 18.48
N GLN A 59 -22.21 21.05 17.69
CA GLN A 59 -21.63 22.30 18.18
C GLN A 59 -22.69 23.07 18.97
N TRP A 60 -22.35 23.52 20.18
CA TRP A 60 -23.32 24.10 21.12
C TRP A 60 -23.68 25.53 20.73
N HIS A 61 -22.69 26.27 20.24
CA HIS A 61 -22.81 27.71 20.04
C HIS A 61 -23.01 28.05 18.56
N GLN A 62 -24.00 27.42 17.91
CA GLN A 62 -24.39 27.73 16.53
C GLN A 62 -24.83 29.21 16.43
N ASN A 63 -24.23 29.97 15.52
CA ASN A 63 -24.51 31.40 15.31
C ASN A 63 -24.24 32.31 16.53
N GLN A 64 -23.18 32.02 17.32
CA GLN A 64 -22.74 32.92 18.38
C GLN A 64 -21.42 33.60 18.03
N ARG A 65 -21.33 34.89 18.36
CA ARG A 65 -20.11 35.68 18.18
C ARG A 65 -19.03 35.26 19.17
N GLY A 66 -17.77 35.36 18.78
CA GLY A 66 -16.65 35.07 19.67
C GLY A 66 -16.41 33.58 19.90
N TYR A 67 -16.88 32.72 19.00
CA TYR A 67 -16.58 31.29 19.01
C TYR A 67 -15.88 30.89 17.72
N LEU A 68 -14.67 30.33 17.86
CA LEU A 68 -14.04 29.59 16.78
C LEU A 68 -14.49 28.14 16.85
N LYS A 69 -14.86 27.60 15.69
CA LYS A 69 -15.37 26.23 15.57
C LYS A 69 -14.44 25.39 14.74
N ALA A 70 -14.08 24.22 15.26
CA ALA A 70 -13.35 23.21 14.55
C ALA A 70 -14.11 21.87 14.61
N ALA A 71 -13.58 20.85 13.91
CA ALA A 71 -14.24 19.55 13.81
C ALA A 71 -14.42 18.85 15.17
N VAL A 72 -13.47 19.04 16.09
CA VAL A 72 -13.41 18.33 17.39
C VAL A 72 -13.44 19.26 18.61
N TYR A 73 -13.45 20.58 18.40
CA TYR A 73 -13.49 21.54 19.50
C TYR A 73 -14.16 22.87 19.13
N GLU A 74 -14.54 23.62 20.16
CA GLU A 74 -14.89 25.04 20.10
C GLU A 74 -13.93 25.82 21.00
N TYR A 75 -13.55 27.02 20.58
CA TYR A 75 -12.77 27.96 21.40
C TYR A 75 -13.57 29.24 21.61
N ASN A 76 -13.82 29.58 22.87
CA ASN A 76 -14.54 30.77 23.27
C ASN A 76 -13.56 31.90 23.57
N PHE A 77 -13.57 32.96 22.76
CA PHE A 77 -12.69 34.11 22.94
C PHE A 77 -13.05 34.95 24.18
N ASN A 78 -14.29 34.86 24.67
CA ASN A 78 -14.74 35.65 25.82
C ASN A 78 -14.08 35.19 27.12
N ASP A 79 -14.11 33.89 27.38
CA ASP A 79 -13.55 33.27 28.58
C ASP A 79 -12.19 32.59 28.35
N ARG A 80 -11.69 32.54 27.11
CA ARG A 80 -10.46 31.82 26.71
C ARG A 80 -10.50 30.34 27.08
N THR A 81 -11.67 29.70 26.95
CA THR A 81 -11.82 28.27 27.21
C THR A 81 -12.01 27.48 25.93
N ILE A 82 -11.50 26.24 25.95
CA ILE A 82 -11.71 25.25 24.90
C ILE A 82 -12.76 24.26 25.38
N LEU A 83 -13.69 23.91 24.49
CA LEU A 83 -14.64 22.82 24.67
C LEU A 83 -14.31 21.69 23.67
N VAL A 84 -13.90 20.52 24.16
CA VAL A 84 -13.49 19.36 23.34
C VAL A 84 -14.64 18.35 23.23
N PHE A 85 -14.96 17.91 22.00
CA PHE A 85 -16.02 16.94 21.71
C PHE A 85 -15.48 15.50 21.61
N LEU A 86 -15.66 14.72 22.67
CA LEU A 86 -15.19 13.33 22.74
C LEU A 86 -15.86 12.41 21.71
N SER A 87 -17.13 12.63 21.35
CA SER A 87 -17.78 11.83 20.30
C SER A 87 -17.11 12.02 18.94
N LYS A 88 -16.69 13.24 18.60
CA LYS A 88 -16.01 13.54 17.34
C LYS A 88 -14.62 12.90 17.29
N ILE A 89 -13.85 13.00 18.37
CA ILE A 89 -12.56 12.32 18.51
C ILE A 89 -12.72 10.79 18.37
N PHE A 90 -13.71 10.22 19.07
CA PHE A 90 -13.99 8.79 18.96
C PHE A 90 -14.38 8.38 17.52
N GLU A 91 -15.22 9.17 16.84
CA GLU A 91 -15.61 8.92 15.46
C GLU A 91 -14.41 8.93 14.51
N LEU A 92 -13.44 9.83 14.71
CA LEU A 92 -12.20 9.87 13.95
C LEU A 92 -11.38 8.60 14.16
N GLY A 93 -11.13 8.21 15.41
CA GLY A 93 -10.40 6.97 15.74
C GLY A 93 -11.09 5.73 15.18
N PHE A 94 -12.42 5.68 15.27
CA PHE A 94 -13.22 4.60 14.71
C PHE A 94 -13.14 4.54 13.17
N LYS A 95 -13.20 5.70 12.48
CA LYS A 95 -13.04 5.78 11.02
C LYS A 95 -11.65 5.33 10.59
N ARG A 96 -10.59 5.76 11.30
CA ARG A 96 -9.20 5.32 11.05
C ARG A 96 -9.08 3.81 11.22
N TRP A 97 -9.59 3.27 12.33
CA TRP A 97 -9.61 1.83 12.57
C TRP A 97 -10.36 1.07 11.47
N LYS A 98 -11.51 1.56 10.98
CA LYS A 98 -12.25 0.90 9.88
C LYS A 98 -11.46 0.83 8.56
N ARG A 99 -10.56 1.77 8.30
CA ARG A 99 -9.79 1.86 7.04
C ARG A 99 -8.54 0.96 7.01
N ILE A 100 -8.07 0.50 8.16
CA ILE A 100 -6.82 -0.26 8.29
C ILE A 100 -7.13 -1.75 8.54
N ASN A 101 -6.33 -2.66 7.98
CA ASN A 101 -6.56 -4.11 8.06
C ASN A 101 -6.14 -4.76 9.40
N TYR A 102 -5.48 -4.00 10.27
CA TYR A 102 -4.96 -4.46 11.56
C TYR A 102 -5.17 -3.41 12.67
N GLY A 103 -4.75 -3.76 13.89
CA GLY A 103 -4.70 -2.85 15.04
C GLY A 103 -5.97 -2.79 15.90
N SER A 104 -5.77 -2.35 17.14
CA SER A 104 -6.77 -2.27 18.19
C SER A 104 -7.65 -1.03 18.11
N LEU A 105 -8.98 -1.17 18.15
CA LEU A 105 -9.86 0.00 18.14
C LEU A 105 -9.57 0.93 19.33
N LYS A 106 -9.35 0.36 20.52
CA LYS A 106 -9.05 1.14 21.73
C LYS A 106 -7.77 1.97 21.56
N ARG A 107 -6.77 1.43 20.85
CA ARG A 107 -5.52 2.13 20.52
C ARG A 107 -5.75 3.27 19.53
N PHE A 108 -6.47 3.04 18.44
CA PHE A 108 -6.82 4.10 17.48
C PHE A 108 -7.63 5.24 18.12
N VAL A 109 -8.52 4.92 19.07
CA VAL A 109 -9.26 5.93 19.83
C VAL A 109 -8.33 6.75 20.72
N TRP A 110 -7.37 6.09 21.40
CA TRP A 110 -6.36 6.77 22.20
C TRP A 110 -5.45 7.67 21.36
N GLU A 111 -4.94 7.18 20.24
CA GLU A 111 -4.10 7.93 19.32
C GLU A 111 -4.84 9.13 18.72
N SER A 112 -6.11 8.95 18.32
CA SER A 112 -6.94 10.07 17.90
C SER A 112 -7.15 11.07 19.03
N PHE A 113 -7.34 10.63 20.27
CA PHE A 113 -7.42 11.57 21.40
C PHE A 113 -6.14 12.39 21.54
N CYS A 114 -4.97 11.75 21.60
CA CYS A 114 -3.70 12.48 21.74
C CYS A 114 -3.45 13.42 20.56
N HIS A 115 -3.60 12.93 19.34
CA HIS A 115 -3.39 13.71 18.13
C HIS A 115 -4.29 14.95 18.07
N GLU A 116 -5.60 14.79 18.28
CA GLU A 116 -6.54 15.91 18.19
C GLU A 116 -6.30 16.95 19.29
N ILE A 117 -5.95 16.55 20.51
CA ILE A 117 -5.59 17.48 21.59
C ILE A 117 -4.29 18.24 21.24
N ILE A 118 -3.27 17.55 20.73
CA ILE A 118 -2.01 18.19 20.34
C ILE A 118 -2.20 19.18 19.21
N MET A 119 -2.92 18.79 18.16
CA MET A 119 -3.23 19.67 17.03
C MET A 119 -4.01 20.90 17.47
N LEU A 120 -4.98 20.72 18.36
CA LEU A 120 -5.75 21.79 18.97
C LEU A 120 -4.86 22.76 19.76
N LEU A 121 -4.03 22.25 20.68
CA LEU A 121 -3.17 23.10 21.51
C LEU A 121 -2.15 23.85 20.65
N THR A 122 -1.55 23.14 19.69
CA THR A 122 -0.62 23.68 18.69
C THR A 122 -1.26 24.77 17.81
N HIS A 123 -2.54 24.62 17.45
CA HIS A 123 -3.22 25.63 16.68
C HIS A 123 -3.46 26.89 17.51
N ILE A 124 -3.85 26.71 18.77
CA ILE A 124 -4.19 27.80 19.68
C ILE A 124 -2.97 28.61 20.12
N THR A 125 -1.76 28.03 20.18
CA THR A 125 -0.53 28.80 20.44
C THR A 125 -0.26 29.88 19.39
N LYS A 126 -0.79 29.71 18.17
CA LYS A 126 -0.64 30.66 17.05
C LYS A 126 -1.62 31.82 17.07
N LEU A 127 -2.52 31.89 18.05
CA LEU A 127 -3.47 32.99 18.14
C LEU A 127 -2.78 34.33 18.36
N ASP A 128 -3.10 35.35 17.59
CA ASP A 128 -2.76 36.74 17.89
C ASP A 128 -3.69 37.28 19.00
N LEU A 129 -3.12 37.67 20.14
CA LEU A 129 -3.90 38.12 21.30
C LEU A 129 -4.63 39.46 21.08
N PHE A 130 -4.12 40.32 20.20
CA PHE A 130 -4.77 41.58 19.87
C PHE A 130 -5.99 41.33 18.98
N LEU A 131 -5.84 40.50 17.94
CA LEU A 131 -6.95 40.09 17.09
C LEU A 131 -7.95 39.21 17.85
N ALA A 132 -7.51 38.38 18.79
CA ALA A 132 -8.38 37.58 19.65
C ALA A 132 -9.34 38.44 20.49
N LYS A 133 -8.96 39.65 20.88
CA LYS A 133 -9.88 40.60 21.54
C LYS A 133 -10.97 41.07 20.60
N LYS A 134 -10.65 41.31 19.32
CA LYS A 134 -11.62 41.69 18.29
C LYS A 134 -12.55 40.53 17.94
N ALA A 135 -12.01 39.31 17.88
CA ALA A 135 -12.71 38.08 17.52
C ALA A 135 -13.99 37.83 18.35
N LYS A 136 -14.04 38.32 19.60
CA LYS A 136 -15.23 38.29 20.47
C LYS A 136 -16.50 38.83 19.81
N ASN A 137 -16.36 39.77 18.89
CA ASN A 137 -17.46 40.46 18.23
C ASN A 137 -17.79 39.92 16.83
N TYR A 138 -17.12 38.86 16.36
CA TYR A 138 -17.28 38.31 15.01
C TYR A 138 -17.98 36.95 15.02
N TYR A 139 -18.71 36.65 13.94
CA TYR A 139 -19.19 35.31 13.61
C TYR A 139 -18.09 34.58 12.82
N LEU A 140 -17.26 33.81 13.51
CA LEU A 140 -16.08 33.16 12.91
C LEU A 140 -16.40 31.86 12.19
N ASP A 141 -17.66 31.45 12.18
CA ASP A 141 -18.17 30.26 11.49
C ASP A 141 -18.72 30.55 10.10
N GLN A 142 -18.72 31.82 9.67
CA GLN A 142 -19.16 32.22 8.34
C GLN A 142 -18.07 31.91 7.30
N SER A 143 -18.50 31.39 6.15
CA SER A 143 -17.62 31.02 5.02
C SER A 143 -17.34 32.19 4.07
N ASP A 144 -17.60 33.43 4.50
CA ASP A 144 -17.33 34.61 3.69
C ASP A 144 -15.83 34.97 3.69
N GLU A 145 -15.38 35.63 2.62
CA GLU A 145 -13.97 35.95 2.40
C GLU A 145 -13.37 36.81 3.52
N LYS A 146 -14.17 37.73 4.10
CA LYS A 146 -13.73 38.60 5.18
C LYS A 146 -13.49 37.82 6.47
N SER A 147 -14.39 36.90 6.83
CA SER A 147 -14.21 35.99 7.97
C SER A 147 -13.01 35.06 7.77
N LEU A 148 -12.82 34.53 6.56
CA LEU A 148 -11.65 33.71 6.23
C LEU A 148 -10.34 34.49 6.28
N SER A 149 -10.30 35.72 5.77
CA SER A 149 -9.13 36.59 5.87
C SER A 149 -8.81 36.93 7.31
N PHE A 150 -9.82 37.30 8.11
CA PHE A 150 -9.66 37.57 9.53
C PHE A 150 -9.13 36.34 10.29
N LEU A 151 -9.65 35.14 10.01
CA LEU A 151 -9.15 33.90 10.60
C LEU A 151 -7.70 33.61 10.21
N ARG A 152 -7.32 33.85 8.94
CA ARG A 152 -5.92 33.74 8.53
C ARG A 152 -5.04 34.66 9.36
N ASP A 153 -5.39 35.93 9.47
CA ASP A 153 -4.62 36.91 10.25
C ASP A 153 -4.58 36.57 11.75
N LEU A 154 -5.70 36.10 12.30
CA LEU A 154 -5.82 35.68 13.70
C LEU A 154 -4.86 34.54 14.06
N PHE A 155 -4.55 33.65 13.12
CA PHE A 155 -3.63 32.53 13.29
C PHE A 155 -2.27 32.72 12.59
N ASN A 156 -2.04 33.88 11.98
CA ASN A 156 -0.80 34.26 11.33
C ASN A 156 0.05 35.11 12.28
N TYR A 157 0.14 34.69 13.54
CA TYR A 157 1.00 35.34 14.53
C TYR A 157 2.46 35.18 14.12
N LYS A 158 2.96 36.15 13.35
CA LYS A 158 4.35 36.26 12.90
C LYS A 158 5.18 36.85 14.02
N LYS A 159 5.63 35.99 14.94
CA LYS A 159 6.81 36.30 15.74
C LYS A 159 7.90 35.31 15.39
N GLU A 160 9.13 35.80 15.35
CA GLU A 160 10.37 35.01 15.41
C GLU A 160 10.40 34.05 16.63
N ASN A 161 9.45 34.23 17.57
CA ASN A 161 9.29 33.50 18.83
C ASN A 161 8.05 32.58 18.88
N LEU A 162 7.50 32.11 17.75
CA LEU A 162 6.56 30.98 17.86
C LEU A 162 7.34 29.80 18.48
N PRO A 163 6.86 29.22 19.60
CA PRO A 163 7.59 28.13 20.25
C PRO A 163 7.78 27.00 19.24
N ARG A 164 9.00 26.46 19.16
CA ARG A 164 9.34 25.38 18.24
C ARG A 164 8.68 24.10 18.71
N ILE A 165 7.42 23.91 18.34
CA ILE A 165 6.70 22.66 18.56
C ILE A 165 7.43 21.57 17.77
N ASN A 166 8.15 20.70 18.48
CA ASN A 166 8.92 19.64 17.86
C ASN A 166 7.97 18.54 17.37
N PHE A 167 7.41 18.72 16.17
CA PHE A 167 6.48 17.78 15.56
C PHE A 167 7.08 16.39 15.37
N ILE A 168 8.39 16.29 15.09
CA ILE A 168 9.09 15.00 14.97
C ILE A 168 9.06 14.26 16.32
N LYS A 169 9.32 14.97 17.42
CA LYS A 169 9.22 14.43 18.78
C LYS A 169 7.78 14.04 19.12
N ILE A 170 6.80 14.82 18.69
CA ILE A 170 5.38 14.54 18.92
C ILE A 170 4.96 13.28 18.16
N ASP A 171 5.13 13.22 16.84
CA ASP A 171 4.65 12.10 16.02
C ASP A 171 5.31 10.78 16.42
N ASN A 172 6.63 10.75 16.60
CA ASN A 172 7.33 9.50 16.92
C ASN A 172 7.09 9.01 18.35
N LEU A 173 6.79 9.91 19.31
CA LEU A 173 6.56 9.51 20.71
C LEU A 173 5.10 9.19 21.01
N LEU A 174 4.14 9.73 20.27
CA LEU A 174 2.72 9.41 20.45
C LEU A 174 2.45 7.92 20.33
N TRP A 175 3.11 7.25 19.37
CA TRP A 175 3.00 5.82 19.17
C TRP A 175 3.58 5.01 20.33
N ASN A 176 4.46 5.57 21.16
CA ASN A 176 5.05 4.87 22.31
C ASN A 176 4.26 5.08 23.60
N GLU A 177 3.27 5.98 23.61
CA GLU A 177 2.49 6.25 24.82
C GLU A 177 1.70 5.01 25.24
N SER A 178 1.84 4.62 26.51
CA SER A 178 1.08 3.51 27.07
C SER A 178 -0.41 3.85 27.08
N LEU A 179 -1.25 2.88 26.73
CA LEU A 179 -2.68 3.04 26.86
C LEU A 179 -3.04 3.20 28.35
N PRO A 180 -3.81 4.22 28.73
CA PRO A 180 -4.25 4.37 30.12
C PRO A 180 -5.20 3.22 30.50
N ASN A 181 -5.18 2.84 31.78
CA ASN A 181 -6.06 1.79 32.33
C ASN A 181 -7.54 2.04 32.01
N SER A 182 -7.94 3.33 31.98
CA SER A 182 -9.26 3.77 31.57
C SER A 182 -9.17 4.95 30.61
N LEU A 183 -9.94 4.92 29.52
CA LEU A 183 -10.13 6.06 28.62
C LEU A 183 -11.33 6.93 29.03
N GLY A 184 -11.79 6.81 30.28
CA GLY A 184 -12.95 7.52 30.79
C GLY A 184 -14.22 7.23 29.96
N PHE A 185 -14.92 8.28 29.55
CA PHE A 185 -16.14 8.19 28.76
C PHE A 185 -15.91 7.62 27.34
N LEU A 186 -14.69 7.69 26.80
CA LEU A 186 -14.39 7.03 25.53
C LEU A 186 -14.57 5.51 25.61
N ASN A 187 -14.40 4.88 26.79
CA ASN A 187 -14.75 3.47 26.99
C ASN A 187 -16.26 3.22 26.84
N VAL A 188 -17.11 4.16 27.27
CA VAL A 188 -18.57 4.07 27.10
C VAL A 188 -18.92 4.16 25.61
N LEU A 189 -18.31 5.09 24.88
CA LEU A 189 -18.50 5.22 23.42
C LEU A 189 -18.00 3.97 22.68
N TYR A 190 -16.84 3.46 23.06
CA TYR A 190 -16.28 2.20 22.58
C TYR A 190 -17.28 1.05 22.76
N SER A 191 -17.76 0.80 23.98
CA SER A 191 -18.69 -0.29 24.29
C SER A 191 -20.02 -0.14 23.54
N ARG A 192 -20.57 1.09 23.48
CA ARG A 192 -21.78 1.37 22.70
C ARG A 192 -21.57 1.09 21.21
N LYS A 193 -20.42 1.46 20.66
CA LYS A 193 -20.13 1.26 19.22
C LYS A 193 -19.94 -0.22 18.89
N ILE A 194 -19.26 -0.99 19.74
CA ILE A 194 -19.15 -2.44 19.63
C ILE A 194 -20.54 -3.08 19.65
N SER A 195 -21.41 -2.70 20.57
CA SER A 195 -22.80 -3.19 20.62
C SER A 195 -23.62 -2.82 19.37
N LYS A 196 -23.43 -1.61 18.82
CA LYS A 196 -24.07 -1.21 17.55
C LYS A 196 -23.55 -2.01 16.36
N LEU A 197 -22.23 -2.19 16.26
CA LEU A 197 -21.60 -3.00 15.20
C LEU A 197 -22.09 -4.44 15.21
N LYS A 198 -22.35 -5.02 16.38
CA LYS A 198 -22.94 -6.35 16.50
C LYS A 198 -24.24 -6.49 15.67
N LYS A 199 -25.06 -5.43 15.62
CA LYS A 199 -26.34 -5.41 14.88
C LYS A 199 -26.15 -5.23 13.38
N THR A 200 -25.13 -4.47 12.96
CA THR A 200 -24.86 -4.18 11.55
C THR A 200 -23.85 -5.16 10.92
N LEU A 201 -23.26 -6.05 11.72
CA LEU A 201 -22.21 -6.98 11.32
C LEU A 201 -22.51 -7.78 10.05
N PRO A 202 -23.75 -8.30 9.81
CA PRO A 202 -24.04 -9.09 8.62
C PRO A 202 -23.67 -8.37 7.31
N TYR A 203 -23.85 -7.05 7.27
CA TYR A 203 -23.64 -6.19 6.10
C TYR A 203 -22.22 -5.62 5.99
N GLU A 204 -21.36 -5.83 6.98
CA GLU A 204 -19.99 -5.31 6.95
C GLU A 204 -19.08 -6.22 6.10
N PRO A 205 -18.00 -5.68 5.50
CA PRO A 205 -16.99 -6.48 4.81
C PRO A 205 -16.36 -7.54 5.71
N VAL A 206 -15.89 -8.65 5.12
CA VAL A 206 -15.31 -9.80 5.85
C VAL A 206 -14.16 -9.38 6.78
N PHE A 207 -13.27 -8.47 6.34
CA PHE A 207 -12.16 -8.03 7.17
C PHE A 207 -12.64 -7.26 8.42
N ILE A 208 -13.69 -6.43 8.31
CA ILE A 208 -14.30 -5.75 9.46
C ILE A 208 -14.91 -6.76 10.42
N LYS A 209 -15.53 -7.84 9.91
CA LYS A 209 -16.06 -8.92 10.76
C LYS A 209 -14.96 -9.53 11.62
N VAL A 210 -13.80 -9.84 11.03
CA VAL A 210 -12.63 -10.39 11.74
C VAL A 210 -12.14 -9.43 12.83
N LYS A 211 -11.97 -8.14 12.49
CA LYS A 211 -11.55 -7.11 13.46
C LYS A 211 -12.56 -6.98 14.61
N PHE A 212 -13.85 -6.99 14.31
CA PHE A 212 -14.88 -6.93 15.33
C PHE A 212 -14.84 -8.13 16.30
N PHE A 213 -14.68 -9.36 15.79
CA PHE A 213 -14.54 -10.54 16.65
C PHE A 213 -13.30 -10.48 17.53
N ASN A 214 -12.21 -9.92 17.01
CA ASN A 214 -10.99 -9.66 17.78
C ASN A 214 -11.25 -8.67 18.93
N GLU A 215 -11.95 -7.57 18.69
CA GLU A 215 -12.35 -6.63 19.74
C GLU A 215 -13.27 -7.28 20.79
N LEU A 216 -14.22 -8.13 20.39
CA LEU A 216 -15.05 -8.88 21.35
C LEU A 216 -14.24 -9.79 22.27
N ARG A 217 -13.18 -10.44 21.75
CA ARG A 217 -12.29 -11.26 22.58
C ARG A 217 -11.50 -10.40 23.57
N LYS A 218 -11.02 -9.23 23.16
CA LYS A 218 -10.33 -8.28 24.05
C LYS A 218 -11.26 -7.79 25.18
N VAL A 219 -12.54 -7.53 24.88
CA VAL A 219 -13.55 -7.19 25.89
C VAL A 219 -13.71 -8.32 26.91
N LYS A 220 -13.78 -9.58 26.46
CA LYS A 220 -13.87 -10.74 27.37
C LYS A 220 -12.66 -10.87 28.31
N LEU A 221 -11.47 -10.48 27.85
CA LEU A 221 -10.23 -10.47 28.64
C LEU A 221 -10.02 -9.18 29.46
N ASN A 222 -11.10 -8.41 29.67
CA ASN A 222 -11.06 -7.15 30.41
C ASN A 222 -9.98 -6.18 29.90
N HIS A 223 -9.83 -6.07 28.58
CA HIS A 223 -8.97 -5.10 27.90
C HIS A 223 -7.49 -5.04 28.33
N LYS A 224 -6.97 -6.07 28.99
CA LYS A 224 -5.56 -6.11 29.40
C LYS A 224 -4.59 -6.06 28.21
N TYR A 225 -5.02 -6.55 27.06
CA TYR A 225 -4.19 -6.66 25.87
C TYR A 225 -4.73 -5.82 24.72
N GLU A 226 -3.82 -5.16 24.02
CA GLU A 226 -4.17 -4.28 22.91
C GLU A 226 -4.29 -5.06 21.60
N TYR A 227 -3.40 -6.03 21.36
CA TYR A 227 -3.31 -6.73 20.09
C TYR A 227 -3.55 -8.22 20.26
N ASN A 228 -3.95 -8.88 19.18
CA ASN A 228 -3.87 -10.33 19.05
C ASN A 228 -2.91 -10.74 17.93
N LEU A 229 -2.53 -12.01 17.92
CA LEU A 229 -1.61 -12.56 16.94
C LEU A 229 -2.11 -12.44 15.49
N SER A 230 -3.43 -12.51 15.27
CA SER A 230 -4.01 -12.30 13.94
C SER A 230 -3.81 -10.87 13.43
N GLU A 231 -3.83 -9.86 14.32
CA GLU A 231 -3.52 -8.47 13.96
C GLU A 231 -2.04 -8.30 13.61
N LEU A 232 -1.13 -9.00 14.29
CA LEU A 232 0.29 -9.03 13.93
C LEU A 232 0.53 -9.72 12.57
N ILE A 233 -0.18 -10.81 12.30
CA ILE A 233 -0.11 -11.47 10.99
C ILE A 233 -0.66 -10.55 9.91
N ASN A 234 -1.80 -9.88 10.14
CA ASN A 234 -2.38 -8.92 9.19
C ASN A 234 -1.45 -7.73 8.96
N TYR A 235 -0.75 -7.24 9.99
CA TYR A 235 0.30 -6.24 9.82
C TYR A 235 1.37 -6.72 8.85
N CYS A 236 1.80 -7.99 8.97
CA CYS A 236 2.81 -8.54 8.07
C CYS A 236 2.31 -8.60 6.61
N ILE A 237 1.08 -9.08 6.39
CA ILE A 237 0.49 -9.27 5.04
C ILE A 237 0.20 -7.95 4.33
N HIS A 238 -0.32 -6.98 5.07
CA HIS A 238 -0.74 -5.68 4.54
C HIS A 238 0.30 -4.58 4.77
N SER A 239 1.56 -4.97 5.00
CA SER A 239 2.66 -4.02 4.97
C SER A 239 2.97 -3.64 3.53
N GLU A 240 3.28 -2.37 3.29
CA GLU A 240 3.69 -1.88 1.96
C GLU A 240 4.86 -2.70 1.40
N HIS A 241 5.77 -3.15 2.27
CA HIS A 241 6.90 -3.99 1.88
C HIS A 241 6.44 -5.38 1.37
N PHE A 242 5.48 -6.03 2.03
CA PHE A 242 4.91 -7.29 1.56
C PHE A 242 4.12 -7.09 0.27
N GLU A 243 3.29 -6.05 0.19
CA GLU A 243 2.50 -5.74 -1.00
C GLU A 243 3.40 -5.48 -2.22
N LYS A 244 4.46 -4.67 -2.08
CA LYS A 244 5.43 -4.42 -3.16
C LYS A 244 6.11 -5.69 -3.68
N LEU A 245 6.39 -6.66 -2.79
CA LEU A 245 7.07 -7.89 -3.18
C LEU A 245 6.16 -8.89 -3.91
N TYR A 246 4.86 -8.87 -3.62
CA TYR A 246 3.98 -9.98 -3.99
C TYR A 246 2.73 -9.57 -4.78
N SER A 247 2.40 -8.28 -4.89
CA SER A 247 1.21 -7.80 -5.62
C SER A 247 1.18 -8.23 -7.09
N ASN A 248 2.34 -8.41 -7.71
CA ASN A 248 2.48 -8.85 -9.10
C ASN A 248 2.29 -10.37 -9.30
N ILE A 249 2.05 -11.14 -8.23
CA ILE A 249 1.90 -12.60 -8.34
C ILE A 249 0.45 -12.94 -8.73
N PRO A 250 0.23 -13.74 -9.79
CA PRO A 250 -1.08 -14.18 -10.32
C PRO A 250 -2.08 -14.83 -9.35
N SER A 251 -1.67 -15.03 -8.11
CA SER A 251 -2.39 -15.73 -7.06
C SER A 251 -2.19 -15.02 -5.71
N TYR A 252 -1.99 -13.70 -5.74
CA TYR A 252 -1.71 -12.91 -4.54
C TYR A 252 -2.69 -13.21 -3.40
N ASP A 253 -4.00 -13.28 -3.67
CA ASP A 253 -5.00 -13.64 -2.66
C ASP A 253 -4.82 -15.05 -2.09
N LYS A 254 -4.44 -16.02 -2.94
CA LYS A 254 -4.14 -17.39 -2.51
C LYS A 254 -2.85 -17.40 -1.67
N LEU A 255 -1.83 -16.68 -2.10
CA LEU A 255 -0.57 -16.52 -1.37
C LEU A 255 -0.80 -15.85 -0.02
N GLN A 256 -1.61 -14.80 0.05
CA GLN A 256 -2.01 -14.15 1.30
C GLN A 256 -2.70 -15.12 2.25
N ARG A 257 -3.65 -15.94 1.75
CA ARG A 257 -4.35 -16.95 2.57
C ARG A 257 -3.42 -18.05 3.05
N GLU A 258 -2.60 -18.60 2.17
CA GLU A 258 -1.59 -19.60 2.54
C GLU A 258 -0.61 -19.03 3.55
N PHE A 259 -0.18 -17.78 3.33
CA PHE A 259 0.71 -17.08 4.22
C PHE A 259 0.06 -16.82 5.57
N TYR A 260 -1.19 -16.38 5.64
CA TYR A 260 -1.89 -16.18 6.91
C TYR A 260 -1.85 -17.45 7.78
N ASN A 261 -2.06 -18.62 7.16
CA ASN A 261 -2.00 -19.91 7.84
C ASN A 261 -0.57 -20.32 8.24
N LYS A 262 0.43 -20.06 7.38
CA LYS A 262 1.85 -20.37 7.64
C LYS A 262 2.48 -19.41 8.65
N ALA A 263 2.19 -18.12 8.56
CA ALA A 263 2.72 -17.03 9.36
C ALA A 263 2.45 -17.24 10.84
N LYS A 264 1.24 -17.73 11.20
CA LYS A 264 0.94 -18.11 12.58
C LYS A 264 1.97 -19.10 13.14
N ARG A 265 2.30 -20.17 12.40
CA ARG A 265 3.27 -21.18 12.83
C ARG A 265 4.69 -20.63 12.88
N ILE A 266 5.07 -19.82 11.89
CA ILE A 266 6.40 -19.20 11.80
C ILE A 266 6.61 -18.25 12.99
N ILE A 267 5.64 -17.38 13.26
CA ILE A 267 5.71 -16.40 14.36
C ILE A 267 5.70 -17.11 15.72
N LEU A 268 4.88 -18.16 15.91
CA LEU A 268 4.89 -18.90 17.18
C LEU A 268 6.21 -19.63 17.42
N LYS A 269 6.80 -20.28 16.40
CA LYS A 269 8.14 -20.86 16.53
C LYS A 269 9.20 -19.82 16.85
N PHE A 270 9.12 -18.64 16.23
CA PHE A 270 9.97 -17.51 16.56
C PHE A 270 9.77 -17.06 18.01
N PHE A 271 8.52 -16.95 18.48
CA PHE A 271 8.25 -16.59 19.87
C PHE A 271 8.71 -17.63 20.89
N GLU A 272 8.64 -18.91 20.55
CA GLU A 272 9.21 -20.00 21.37
C GLU A 272 10.74 -19.89 21.44
N GLN A 273 11.40 -19.72 20.28
CA GLN A 273 12.86 -19.63 20.19
C GLN A 273 13.45 -18.48 21.00
N TYR A 274 12.74 -17.35 21.08
CA TYR A 274 13.20 -16.15 21.79
C TYR A 274 12.45 -15.90 23.11
N GLU A 275 11.77 -16.92 23.65
CA GLU A 275 11.04 -16.88 24.93
C GLU A 275 9.95 -15.80 25.04
N ILE A 276 9.56 -15.17 23.91
CA ILE A 276 8.49 -14.17 23.83
C ILE A 276 7.13 -14.82 24.13
N ILE A 277 7.00 -16.14 23.92
CA ILE A 277 5.79 -16.91 24.20
C ILE A 277 5.31 -16.72 25.66
N ASN A 278 6.24 -16.47 26.59
CA ASN A 278 5.97 -16.24 28.00
C ASN A 278 5.36 -14.85 28.28
N GLU A 279 5.47 -13.90 27.35
CA GLU A 279 4.83 -12.58 27.41
C GLU A 279 3.41 -12.58 26.83
N LEU A 280 2.98 -13.69 26.22
CA LEU A 280 1.68 -13.78 25.56
C LEU A 280 0.61 -14.29 26.51
N ASP A 281 -0.57 -13.70 26.41
CA ASP A 281 -1.75 -14.28 27.05
C ASP A 281 -2.52 -15.19 26.12
N ARG A 282 -3.08 -16.26 26.70
CA ARG A 282 -3.73 -17.33 25.98
C ARG A 282 -5.21 -17.36 26.32
N TYR A 283 -6.05 -17.28 25.30
CA TYR A 283 -7.49 -17.49 25.42
C TYR A 283 -7.93 -18.64 24.52
N VAL A 284 -8.68 -19.57 25.10
CA VAL A 284 -9.33 -20.66 24.35
C VAL A 284 -10.80 -20.30 24.16
N ASP A 285 -11.25 -20.24 22.91
CA ASP A 285 -12.65 -19.94 22.61
C ASP A 285 -13.54 -21.19 22.77
N SER A 286 -14.86 -20.99 22.63
CA SER A 286 -15.85 -22.07 22.74
C SER A 286 -15.72 -23.16 21.66
N ALA A 287 -14.92 -22.94 20.61
CA ALA A 287 -14.60 -23.93 19.59
C ALA A 287 -13.23 -24.58 19.84
N ASN A 288 -12.70 -24.49 21.06
CA ASN A 288 -11.39 -24.98 21.48
C ASN A 288 -10.21 -24.41 20.67
N ARG A 289 -10.37 -23.22 20.07
CA ARG A 289 -9.28 -22.57 19.32
C ARG A 289 -8.51 -21.68 20.25
N THR A 290 -7.18 -21.81 20.20
CA THR A 290 -6.25 -20.97 20.97
C THR A 290 -5.95 -19.66 20.24
N HIS A 291 -6.17 -18.57 20.94
CA HIS A 291 -5.87 -17.19 20.54
C HIS A 291 -4.77 -16.64 21.46
N TYR A 292 -3.81 -15.92 20.87
CA TYR A 292 -2.71 -15.29 21.59
C TYR A 292 -2.87 -13.77 21.54
N PHE A 293 -2.60 -13.12 22.67
CA PHE A 293 -2.71 -11.67 22.84
C PHE A 293 -1.36 -11.07 23.21
N LEU A 294 -1.13 -9.86 22.73
CA LEU A 294 0.11 -9.12 22.90
C LEU A 294 -0.18 -7.75 23.54
N SER A 295 0.72 -7.33 24.42
CA SER A 295 0.81 -5.93 24.81
C SER A 295 1.26 -5.07 23.61
N HIS A 296 1.00 -3.77 23.65
CA HIS A 296 1.53 -2.85 22.64
C HIS A 296 3.06 -2.87 22.57
N LYS A 297 3.73 -2.86 23.73
CA LYS A 297 5.18 -2.94 23.83
C LYS A 297 5.73 -4.19 23.14
N THR A 298 5.12 -5.35 23.38
CA THR A 298 5.50 -6.61 22.72
C THR A 298 5.24 -6.54 21.22
N PHE A 299 4.08 -6.04 20.80
CA PHE A 299 3.73 -5.87 19.37
C PHE A 299 4.75 -5.00 18.62
N GLU A 300 5.06 -3.81 19.14
CA GLU A 300 6.02 -2.89 18.53
C GLU A 300 7.43 -3.48 18.44
N ARG A 301 7.86 -4.19 19.49
CA ARG A 301 9.17 -4.85 19.52
C ARG A 301 9.31 -5.92 18.44
N VAL A 302 8.25 -6.69 18.18
CA VAL A 302 8.34 -7.89 17.33
C VAL A 302 7.85 -7.67 15.89
N LYS A 303 7.01 -6.66 15.62
CA LYS A 303 6.31 -6.54 14.33
C LYS A 303 7.22 -6.54 13.11
N SER A 304 8.32 -5.78 13.16
CA SER A 304 9.28 -5.69 12.05
C SER A 304 10.05 -6.99 11.85
N VAL A 305 10.49 -7.64 12.94
CA VAL A 305 11.24 -8.90 12.88
C VAL A 305 10.34 -10.05 12.43
N CYS A 306 9.10 -10.11 12.90
CA CYS A 306 8.11 -11.06 12.41
C CYS A 306 7.83 -10.87 10.92
N LEU A 307 7.71 -9.63 10.45
CA LEU A 307 7.56 -9.33 9.02
C LEU A 307 8.75 -9.83 8.21
N GLN A 308 9.98 -9.51 8.63
CA GLN A 308 11.19 -9.93 7.92
C GLN A 308 11.37 -11.45 7.93
N THR A 309 11.13 -12.11 9.08
CA THR A 309 11.19 -13.57 9.21
C THR A 309 10.20 -14.24 8.27
N CYS A 310 8.99 -13.71 8.22
CA CYS A 310 7.95 -14.16 7.31
C CYS A 310 8.33 -14.00 5.83
N ILE A 311 8.80 -12.81 5.44
CA ILE A 311 9.23 -12.53 4.05
C ILE A 311 10.41 -13.43 3.67
N ALA A 312 11.41 -13.58 4.54
CA ALA A 312 12.54 -14.46 4.29
C ALA A 312 12.08 -15.90 4.04
N LYS A 313 11.10 -16.39 4.82
CA LYS A 313 10.57 -17.74 4.62
C LYS A 313 9.84 -17.90 3.28
N ILE A 314 9.06 -16.89 2.85
CA ILE A 314 8.42 -16.92 1.52
C ILE A 314 9.47 -16.83 0.42
N LYS A 315 10.41 -15.90 0.51
CA LYS A 315 11.51 -15.76 -0.47
C LYS A 315 12.23 -17.08 -0.63
N ASN A 316 12.56 -17.76 0.46
CA ASN A 316 13.17 -19.09 0.41
C ASN A 316 12.25 -20.11 -0.28
N GLN A 317 10.94 -20.12 0.00
CA GLN A 317 10.01 -21.01 -0.71
C GLN A 317 9.96 -20.73 -2.22
N VAL A 318 9.85 -19.46 -2.61
CA VAL A 318 9.83 -19.04 -4.02
C VAL A 318 11.15 -19.40 -4.72
N LEU A 319 12.28 -19.24 -4.04
CA LEU A 319 13.59 -19.65 -4.55
C LEU A 319 13.69 -21.17 -4.70
N GLU A 320 13.15 -21.95 -3.78
CA GLU A 320 13.10 -23.42 -3.92
C GLU A 320 12.18 -23.87 -5.07
N GLU A 321 11.03 -23.22 -5.26
CA GLU A 321 10.15 -23.45 -6.41
C GLU A 321 10.86 -23.09 -7.72
N TYR A 322 11.57 -21.96 -7.76
CA TYR A 322 12.38 -21.56 -8.89
C TYR A 322 13.52 -22.56 -9.17
N LYS A 323 14.22 -23.06 -8.14
CA LYS A 323 15.26 -24.10 -8.32
C LYS A 323 14.69 -25.37 -8.95
N LYS A 324 13.50 -25.81 -8.52
CA LYS A 324 12.80 -26.95 -9.14
C LYS A 324 12.42 -26.65 -10.59
N PHE A 325 11.84 -25.48 -10.84
CA PHE A 325 11.48 -25.01 -12.18
C PHE A 325 12.69 -24.97 -13.12
N ARG A 326 13.78 -24.31 -12.70
CA ARG A 326 15.04 -24.22 -13.44
C ARG A 326 15.64 -25.59 -13.70
N LYS A 327 15.61 -26.50 -12.72
CA LYS A 327 16.13 -27.87 -12.89
C LYS A 327 15.31 -28.63 -13.93
N PHE A 328 13.99 -28.53 -13.88
CA PHE A 328 13.07 -29.18 -14.82
C PHE A 328 13.26 -28.65 -16.25
N TYR A 329 13.36 -27.33 -16.42
CA TYR A 329 13.60 -26.66 -17.70
C TYR A 329 15.07 -26.33 -17.96
N SER A 330 15.97 -27.19 -17.49
CA SER A 330 17.42 -26.98 -17.62
C SER A 330 17.92 -27.15 -19.06
N LYS A 331 17.18 -27.86 -19.92
CA LYS A 331 17.53 -28.04 -21.33
C LYS A 331 16.62 -27.21 -22.20
N CYS A 332 17.20 -26.53 -23.18
CA CYS A 332 16.41 -25.93 -24.27
C CYS A 332 15.69 -27.06 -25.03
N PRO A 333 14.35 -27.00 -25.20
CA PRO A 333 13.60 -28.04 -25.91
C PRO A 333 13.90 -28.07 -27.42
N ILE A 334 14.56 -27.04 -27.95
CA ILE A 334 14.86 -26.89 -29.39
C ILE A 334 16.29 -27.33 -29.70
N CYS A 335 17.28 -26.70 -29.07
CA CYS A 335 18.70 -26.98 -29.36
C CYS A 335 19.36 -27.93 -28.35
N LEU A 336 18.62 -28.40 -27.34
CA LEU A 336 19.06 -29.37 -26.32
C LEU A 336 20.23 -28.92 -25.42
N LYS A 337 20.71 -27.68 -25.54
CA LYS A 337 21.77 -27.10 -24.69
C LYS A 337 21.28 -26.90 -23.24
N LYS A 338 22.11 -27.29 -22.26
CA LYS A 338 21.79 -27.37 -20.81
C LYS A 338 21.99 -26.07 -19.99
N GLN A 339 22.70 -25.06 -20.51
CA GLN A 339 23.12 -23.90 -19.71
C GLN A 339 22.60 -22.56 -20.22
N SER A 340 21.93 -22.55 -21.37
CA SER A 340 21.56 -21.33 -22.09
C SER A 340 20.15 -20.82 -21.77
N THR A 341 19.46 -21.40 -20.78
CA THR A 341 18.07 -21.03 -20.41
C THR A 341 17.98 -20.25 -19.10
N GLN A 342 19.08 -19.93 -18.41
CA GLN A 342 18.98 -19.30 -17.08
C GLN A 342 18.27 -17.94 -17.14
N ILE A 343 18.72 -17.04 -18.00
CA ILE A 343 18.16 -15.69 -18.14
C ILE A 343 16.68 -15.78 -18.56
N THR A 344 16.37 -16.61 -19.57
CA THR A 344 14.99 -16.84 -20.00
C THR A 344 14.12 -17.44 -18.90
N CYS A 345 14.63 -18.40 -18.11
CA CYS A 345 13.93 -18.99 -16.97
C CYS A 345 13.64 -17.95 -15.89
N GLU A 346 14.62 -17.12 -15.54
CA GLU A 346 14.47 -16.04 -14.56
C GLU A 346 13.44 -15.02 -15.04
N ASN A 347 13.56 -14.59 -16.30
CA ASN A 347 12.60 -13.68 -16.92
C ASN A 347 11.18 -14.26 -16.90
N ILE A 348 11.00 -15.50 -17.37
CA ILE A 348 9.67 -16.13 -17.39
C ILE A 348 9.12 -16.32 -15.96
N PHE A 349 9.97 -16.69 -15.00
CA PHE A 349 9.53 -17.02 -13.65
C PHE A 349 9.22 -15.78 -12.79
N PHE A 350 10.01 -14.71 -12.91
CA PHE A 350 9.89 -13.53 -12.04
C PHE A 350 9.23 -12.32 -12.70
N ASN A 351 9.19 -12.22 -14.04
CA ASN A 351 8.60 -11.08 -14.72
C ASN A 351 7.11 -11.29 -15.02
N SER A 352 6.27 -10.33 -14.62
CA SER A 352 4.82 -10.36 -14.83
C SER A 352 4.41 -10.36 -16.31
N LYS A 353 5.26 -9.87 -17.23
CA LYS A 353 5.02 -9.90 -18.68
C LYS A 353 4.86 -11.32 -19.23
N TYR A 354 5.54 -12.31 -18.65
CA TYR A 354 5.50 -13.70 -19.09
C TYR A 354 4.54 -14.57 -18.27
N ARG A 355 3.55 -13.95 -17.61
CA ARG A 355 2.58 -14.63 -16.75
C ARG A 355 1.93 -15.85 -17.42
N TYR A 356 1.45 -15.67 -18.64
CA TYR A 356 0.78 -16.74 -19.39
C TYR A 356 1.69 -17.97 -19.58
N PHE A 357 2.95 -17.75 -19.98
CA PHE A 357 3.93 -18.83 -20.14
C PHE A 357 4.26 -19.50 -18.81
N LYS A 358 4.47 -18.73 -17.75
CA LYS A 358 4.79 -19.26 -16.42
C LYS A 358 3.71 -20.21 -15.92
N GLU A 359 2.43 -19.83 -16.03
CA GLU A 359 1.30 -20.65 -15.56
C GLU A 359 1.21 -21.98 -16.32
N ILE A 360 1.39 -21.95 -17.65
CA ILE A 360 1.38 -23.16 -18.48
C ILE A 360 2.54 -24.09 -18.15
N LEU A 361 3.76 -23.55 -18.02
CA LEU A 361 4.95 -24.31 -17.68
C LEU A 361 4.80 -24.96 -16.29
N LEU A 362 4.37 -24.19 -15.28
CA LEU A 362 4.17 -24.74 -13.94
C LEU A 362 3.10 -25.84 -13.91
N LYS A 363 2.00 -25.68 -14.65
CA LYS A 363 0.96 -26.72 -14.76
C LYS A 363 1.55 -28.00 -15.34
N LYS A 364 2.21 -27.91 -16.50
CA LYS A 364 2.78 -29.08 -17.20
C LYS A 364 3.91 -29.73 -16.40
N MET A 365 4.76 -28.95 -15.74
CA MET A 365 5.81 -29.46 -14.84
C MET A 365 5.23 -30.32 -13.71
N ASN A 366 4.04 -29.99 -13.20
CA ASN A 366 3.39 -30.76 -12.14
C ASN A 366 2.64 -31.99 -12.69
N ASP A 367 2.21 -31.96 -13.96
CA ASP A 367 1.47 -33.05 -14.60
C ASP A 367 2.39 -34.23 -15.01
N VAL A 368 3.69 -34.00 -15.20
CA VAL A 368 4.63 -35.02 -15.73
C VAL A 368 5.93 -35.11 -14.94
N LYS A 369 6.63 -36.25 -15.07
CA LYS A 369 7.89 -36.50 -14.34
C LYS A 369 9.13 -35.86 -14.96
N SER A 370 9.15 -35.65 -16.28
CA SER A 370 10.30 -35.11 -17.00
C SER A 370 9.89 -34.28 -18.21
N LEU A 371 10.78 -33.38 -18.63
CA LEU A 371 10.59 -32.53 -19.80
C LEU A 371 10.47 -33.34 -21.11
N ASP A 372 11.16 -34.47 -21.19
CA ASP A 372 11.19 -35.34 -22.38
C ASP A 372 9.79 -35.90 -22.71
N LEU A 373 8.90 -36.05 -21.71
CA LEU A 373 7.53 -36.50 -21.92
C LEU A 373 6.61 -35.42 -22.51
N LEU A 374 7.04 -34.16 -22.52
CA LEU A 374 6.29 -33.04 -23.08
C LEU A 374 6.69 -32.72 -24.52
N ASN A 375 7.79 -33.30 -24.99
CA ASN A 375 8.34 -33.06 -26.32
C ASN A 375 8.15 -34.31 -27.18
N SER A 376 7.92 -34.12 -28.48
CA SER A 376 7.87 -35.19 -29.47
C SER A 376 8.75 -34.84 -30.66
N PRO A 377 8.97 -35.75 -31.62
CA PRO A 377 9.71 -35.43 -32.85
C PRO A 377 9.12 -34.24 -33.63
N ASP A 378 7.80 -34.00 -33.50
CA ASP A 378 7.09 -32.97 -34.25
C ASP A 378 6.87 -31.67 -33.45
N TYR A 379 6.89 -31.74 -32.12
CA TYR A 379 6.53 -30.63 -31.24
C TYR A 379 7.54 -30.40 -30.13
N TYR A 380 7.82 -29.13 -29.86
CA TYR A 380 8.60 -28.72 -28.71
C TYR A 380 7.71 -28.07 -27.64
N PHE A 381 8.07 -28.27 -26.38
CA PHE A 381 7.50 -27.62 -25.21
C PHE A 381 8.58 -27.43 -24.14
N GLY A 382 8.74 -26.21 -23.64
CA GLY A 382 9.66 -25.91 -22.54
C GLY A 382 10.12 -24.46 -22.56
N VAL A 383 11.20 -24.16 -21.84
CA VAL A 383 11.84 -22.83 -21.88
C VAL A 383 12.95 -22.85 -22.94
N PRO A 384 12.80 -22.15 -24.08
CA PRO A 384 13.88 -22.02 -25.06
C PRO A 384 15.07 -21.27 -24.46
N CYS A 385 16.26 -21.49 -25.00
CA CYS A 385 17.39 -20.60 -24.67
C CYS A 385 17.16 -19.22 -25.29
N ASP A 386 17.90 -18.20 -24.83
CA ASP A 386 17.69 -16.82 -25.28
C ASP A 386 17.67 -16.70 -26.82
N HIS A 387 18.60 -17.36 -27.52
CA HIS A 387 18.65 -17.37 -28.98
C HIS A 387 17.43 -18.05 -29.62
N CYS A 388 17.03 -19.23 -29.14
CA CYS A 388 15.84 -19.91 -29.65
C CYS A 388 14.56 -19.15 -29.31
N PHE A 389 14.50 -18.47 -28.17
CA PHE A 389 13.35 -17.68 -27.74
C PHE A 389 13.17 -16.42 -28.58
N GLN A 390 14.27 -15.77 -29.01
CA GLN A 390 14.21 -14.66 -29.96
C GLN A 390 13.54 -15.08 -31.28
N LEU A 391 13.82 -16.30 -31.74
CA LEU A 391 13.23 -16.87 -32.95
C LEU A 391 11.76 -17.28 -32.75
N THR A 392 11.47 -18.10 -31.74
CA THR A 392 10.12 -18.68 -31.58
C THR A 392 9.14 -17.74 -30.91
N ARG A 393 9.61 -16.86 -30.02
CA ARG A 393 8.81 -16.00 -29.14
C ARG A 393 7.72 -16.74 -28.36
N ASN A 394 7.89 -18.04 -28.20
CA ASN A 394 6.91 -18.94 -27.65
C ASN A 394 7.61 -20.10 -26.95
N ILE A 395 6.89 -20.72 -26.01
CA ILE A 395 7.37 -21.86 -25.20
C ILE A 395 6.96 -23.21 -25.80
N GLN A 396 6.13 -23.20 -26.84
CA GLN A 396 5.66 -24.38 -27.53
C GLN A 396 5.41 -24.10 -29.02
N GLY A 397 5.54 -25.13 -29.85
CA GLY A 397 5.27 -25.02 -31.29
C GLY A 397 5.69 -26.28 -32.06
N LYS A 398 5.53 -26.25 -33.38
CA LYS A 398 5.99 -27.34 -34.26
C LYS A 398 7.43 -27.11 -34.71
N PHE A 399 8.20 -28.18 -34.79
CA PHE A 399 9.56 -28.11 -35.35
C PHE A 399 9.55 -27.73 -36.84
N SER A 400 8.53 -28.15 -37.59
CA SER A 400 8.39 -27.82 -39.02
C SER A 400 8.27 -26.30 -39.26
N GLU A 401 7.49 -25.60 -38.44
CA GLU A 401 7.31 -24.15 -38.49
C GLU A 401 8.62 -23.41 -38.15
N LEU A 402 9.34 -23.87 -37.13
CA LEU A 402 10.64 -23.31 -36.76
C LEU A 402 11.68 -23.51 -37.87
N ASN A 403 11.72 -24.71 -38.47
CA ASN A 403 12.63 -25.00 -39.58
C ASN A 403 12.33 -24.12 -40.81
N LEU A 404 11.05 -23.84 -41.07
CA LEU A 404 10.64 -22.93 -42.13
C LEU A 404 11.11 -21.49 -41.85
N LEU A 405 10.92 -21.00 -40.62
CA LEU A 405 11.42 -19.69 -40.19
C LEU A 405 12.95 -19.59 -40.31
N GLN A 406 13.69 -20.62 -39.90
CA GLN A 406 15.16 -20.62 -40.03
C GLN A 406 15.61 -20.57 -41.49
N LYS A 407 14.95 -21.33 -42.37
CA LYS A 407 15.19 -21.26 -43.82
C LYS A 407 14.88 -19.87 -44.37
N PHE A 408 13.77 -19.28 -43.94
CA PHE A 408 13.38 -17.93 -44.32
C PHE A 408 14.43 -16.89 -43.90
N ILE A 409 14.88 -16.92 -42.64
CA ILE A 409 15.90 -15.99 -42.14
C ILE A 409 17.21 -16.15 -42.90
N LEU A 410 17.68 -17.38 -43.13
CA LEU A 410 18.90 -17.64 -43.89
C LEU A 410 18.77 -17.20 -45.35
N LYS A 411 17.58 -17.35 -45.94
CA LYS A 411 17.34 -16.98 -47.34
C LYS A 411 17.36 -15.47 -47.56
N PHE A 412 16.86 -14.72 -46.59
CA PHE A 412 16.71 -13.26 -46.65
C PHE A 412 17.66 -12.53 -45.71
N ASP A 413 18.78 -13.18 -45.35
CA ASP A 413 19.77 -12.64 -44.41
C ASP A 413 20.54 -11.45 -44.96
N THR A 414 20.46 -11.20 -46.27
CA THR A 414 21.22 -10.18 -46.98
C THR A 414 20.26 -9.24 -47.70
N CYS A 415 20.44 -7.94 -47.49
CA CYS A 415 19.65 -6.89 -48.12
C CYS A 415 19.92 -6.85 -49.63
N PRO A 416 18.87 -6.87 -50.48
CA PRO A 416 19.05 -6.82 -51.94
C PRO A 416 19.51 -5.43 -52.44
N ILE A 417 19.34 -4.37 -51.64
CA ILE A 417 19.65 -2.99 -52.03
C ILE A 417 21.12 -2.66 -51.75
N CYS A 418 21.58 -2.92 -50.52
CA CYS A 418 22.92 -2.51 -50.07
C CYS A 418 23.88 -3.67 -49.84
N GLY A 419 23.42 -4.92 -49.95
CA GLY A 419 24.24 -6.12 -49.72
C GLY A 419 24.65 -6.36 -48.26
N GLN A 420 24.19 -5.55 -47.30
CA GLN A 420 24.48 -5.74 -45.88
C GLN A 420 23.57 -6.80 -45.24
N LYS A 421 24.01 -7.39 -44.13
CA LYS A 421 23.22 -8.38 -43.39
C LYS A 421 22.02 -7.75 -42.69
N ASN A 422 20.86 -8.37 -42.84
CA ASN A 422 19.65 -8.05 -42.11
C ASN A 422 19.75 -8.48 -40.64
N HIS A 423 19.20 -7.67 -39.74
CA HIS A 423 19.05 -8.04 -38.35
C HIS A 423 18.06 -9.21 -38.22
N ILE A 424 18.43 -10.25 -37.47
CA ILE A 424 17.58 -11.43 -37.25
C ILE A 424 16.24 -11.02 -36.62
N ASP A 425 16.25 -10.08 -35.68
CA ASP A 425 15.03 -9.60 -35.03
C ASP A 425 14.08 -8.91 -36.02
N TYR A 426 14.61 -8.19 -37.01
CA TYR A 426 13.81 -7.57 -38.07
C TYR A 426 13.13 -8.62 -38.95
N LEU A 427 13.89 -9.62 -39.43
CA LEU A 427 13.33 -10.72 -40.23
C LEU A 427 12.33 -11.58 -39.44
N THR A 428 12.60 -11.79 -38.16
CA THR A 428 11.70 -12.53 -37.26
C THR A 428 10.42 -11.75 -36.98
N ASN A 429 10.50 -10.42 -36.81
CA ASN A 429 9.34 -9.55 -36.71
C ASN A 429 8.51 -9.62 -38.00
N PHE A 430 9.17 -9.43 -39.15
CA PHE A 430 8.52 -9.49 -40.45
C PHE A 430 7.78 -10.81 -40.66
N TYR A 431 8.42 -11.93 -40.34
CA TYR A 431 7.82 -13.26 -40.47
C TYR A 431 6.60 -13.44 -39.56
N ASN A 432 6.63 -12.91 -38.33
CA ASN A 432 5.55 -13.10 -37.36
C ASN A 432 4.46 -12.02 -37.44
N ASP A 433 4.60 -11.00 -38.28
CA ASP A 433 3.60 -9.95 -38.47
C ASP A 433 2.48 -10.44 -39.39
N GLU A 434 1.24 -10.45 -38.88
CA GLU A 434 0.06 -10.87 -39.63
C GLU A 434 -0.26 -9.91 -40.79
N ASN A 435 0.13 -8.63 -40.71
CA ASN A 435 -0.06 -7.68 -41.79
C ASN A 435 0.77 -8.04 -43.03
N ASN A 436 1.93 -8.68 -42.80
CA ASN A 436 2.83 -9.13 -43.86
C ASN A 436 2.52 -10.53 -44.35
N LYS A 437 1.45 -11.17 -43.90
CA LYS A 437 1.13 -12.58 -44.20
C LYS A 437 1.15 -12.90 -45.69
N ALA A 438 0.44 -12.13 -46.51
CA ALA A 438 0.39 -12.38 -47.96
C ALA A 438 1.78 -12.28 -48.62
N LEU A 439 2.56 -11.27 -48.23
CA LEU A 439 3.92 -11.05 -48.73
C LEU A 439 4.89 -12.13 -48.24
N ARG A 440 4.82 -12.49 -46.96
CA ARG A 440 5.58 -13.58 -46.36
C ARG A 440 5.30 -14.90 -47.07
N ASP A 441 4.03 -15.24 -47.26
CA ASP A 441 3.63 -16.49 -47.90
C ASP A 441 4.09 -16.51 -49.37
N HIS A 442 4.05 -15.36 -50.06
CA HIS A 442 4.65 -15.20 -51.38
C HIS A 442 6.17 -15.43 -51.36
N LEU A 443 6.90 -14.79 -50.45
CA LEU A 443 8.35 -14.96 -50.31
C LEU A 443 8.72 -16.42 -49.99
N ILE A 444 7.96 -17.08 -49.13
CA ILE A 444 8.13 -18.50 -48.78
C ILE A 444 7.97 -19.38 -50.02
N ASN A 445 6.89 -19.21 -50.79
CA ASN A 445 6.63 -19.99 -52.01
C ASN A 445 7.69 -19.77 -53.09
N ASN A 446 8.40 -18.64 -53.05
CA ASN A 446 9.44 -18.28 -54.01
C ASN A 446 10.88 -18.55 -53.53
N MET A 447 11.09 -19.09 -52.32
CA MET A 447 12.45 -19.37 -51.82
C MET A 447 13.24 -20.29 -52.75
N ASP A 448 12.56 -21.26 -53.38
CA ASP A 448 13.14 -22.27 -54.28
C ASP A 448 13.29 -21.77 -55.73
N LEU A 449 12.57 -20.73 -56.14
CA LEU A 449 12.56 -20.20 -57.51
C LEU A 449 13.85 -19.44 -57.88
N SER A 450 14.62 -19.02 -56.88
CA SER A 450 15.86 -18.27 -57.06
C SER A 450 16.97 -18.97 -57.88
N GLN A 451 16.91 -20.31 -58.05
CA GLN A 451 17.82 -21.01 -58.95
C GLN A 451 17.42 -20.87 -60.43
N LYS A 452 16.14 -20.72 -60.75
CA LYS A 452 15.63 -20.54 -62.12
C LYS A 452 15.60 -19.06 -62.55
N SER A 453 15.44 -18.13 -61.62
CA SER A 453 15.41 -16.68 -61.90
C SER A 453 16.79 -16.04 -62.14
N LYS A 454 17.90 -16.75 -61.88
CA LYS A 454 19.26 -16.28 -62.25
C LYS A 454 19.39 -15.97 -63.75
N LYS A 455 18.55 -16.57 -64.61
CA LYS A 455 18.46 -16.25 -66.04
C LYS A 455 17.92 -14.83 -66.33
N PHE A 456 17.19 -14.23 -65.40
CA PHE A 456 16.48 -12.96 -65.59
C PHE A 456 16.99 -11.81 -64.70
N LYS A 457 18.05 -12.02 -63.89
CA LYS A 457 18.62 -11.01 -62.96
C LYS A 457 17.59 -10.35 -62.02
N ILE A 458 16.57 -11.09 -61.59
CA ILE A 458 15.59 -10.59 -60.61
C ILE A 458 16.06 -10.98 -59.21
N ASP A 459 16.48 -10.01 -58.41
CA ASP A 459 16.83 -10.18 -57.00
C ASP A 459 15.60 -9.97 -56.12
N ILE A 460 15.04 -11.09 -55.64
CA ILE A 460 13.94 -11.09 -54.65
C ILE A 460 14.57 -11.13 -53.26
N GLY A 461 14.32 -10.11 -52.45
CA GLY A 461 14.84 -10.02 -51.09
C GLY A 461 14.03 -9.09 -50.19
N ILE A 462 14.43 -9.02 -48.92
CA ILE A 462 13.83 -8.12 -47.94
C ILE A 462 14.85 -6.99 -47.66
N PRO A 463 14.49 -5.71 -47.86
CA PRO A 463 15.39 -4.60 -47.57
C PRO A 463 15.74 -4.56 -46.08
N CYS A 464 16.95 -4.13 -45.73
CA CYS A 464 17.30 -3.87 -44.33
C CYS A 464 16.54 -2.66 -43.80
N CYS A 465 16.44 -2.52 -42.48
CA CYS A 465 15.73 -1.40 -41.84
C CYS A 465 16.12 -0.05 -42.43
N ASN A 466 17.42 0.23 -42.56
CA ASN A 466 17.88 1.51 -43.10
C ASN A 466 17.46 1.74 -44.55
N CYS A 467 17.51 0.71 -45.39
CA CYS A 467 17.05 0.84 -46.78
C CYS A 467 15.53 0.88 -46.86
N PHE A 468 14.81 0.19 -45.98
CA PHE A 468 13.36 0.29 -45.93
C PHE A 468 12.94 1.73 -45.57
N ASP A 469 13.53 2.30 -44.52
CA ASP A 469 13.23 3.66 -44.07
C ASP A 469 13.59 4.70 -45.16
N GLN A 470 14.77 4.58 -45.78
CA GLN A 470 15.20 5.49 -46.85
C GLN A 470 14.30 5.47 -48.10
N PHE A 471 13.81 4.30 -48.51
CA PHE A 471 13.07 4.17 -49.76
C PHE A 471 11.54 4.27 -49.58
N PHE A 472 11.02 4.00 -48.38
CA PHE A 472 9.58 3.90 -48.15
C PHE A 472 9.04 4.89 -47.10
N GLU A 473 9.88 5.51 -46.26
CA GLU A 473 9.42 6.59 -45.37
C GLU A 473 9.48 8.00 -46.02
N GLU A 474 10.24 8.19 -47.11
CA GLU A 474 10.30 9.47 -47.84
C GLU A 474 8.96 9.88 -48.50
N GLU A 475 8.06 8.94 -48.78
CA GLU A 475 6.71 9.26 -49.29
C GLU A 475 5.69 9.66 -48.21
N SER A 476 6.04 9.55 -46.92
CA SER A 476 5.21 10.07 -45.82
C SER A 476 5.42 11.57 -45.54
N ASN A 477 6.36 12.22 -46.23
CA ASN A 477 6.65 13.65 -46.13
C ASN A 477 6.23 14.47 -47.37
N ILE A 478 5.46 13.88 -48.30
CA ILE A 478 4.73 14.64 -49.32
C ILE A 478 3.25 14.67 -48.92
N GLY A 479 2.87 15.68 -48.14
CA GLY A 479 1.46 16.04 -47.94
C GLY A 479 0.93 16.09 -46.51
N ILE A 480 1.71 16.48 -45.50
CA ILE A 480 1.13 17.28 -44.41
C ILE A 480 1.18 18.73 -44.89
N LEU A 481 0.16 19.10 -45.67
CA LEU A 481 -0.28 20.49 -45.67
C LEU A 481 -0.68 20.81 -44.24
N ASP A 482 0.06 21.73 -43.66
CA ASP A 482 -0.15 22.33 -42.36
C ASP A 482 -1.56 22.98 -42.33
N ILE A 483 -2.57 22.25 -41.81
CA ILE A 483 -3.93 22.78 -41.59
C ILE A 483 -4.00 23.58 -40.26
N SER A 484 -2.90 24.16 -39.81
CA SER A 484 -2.93 25.14 -38.72
C SER A 484 -3.35 26.55 -39.19
N TYR A 485 -3.57 26.77 -40.50
CA TYR A 485 -3.87 28.09 -41.08
C TYR A 485 -5.31 28.31 -41.61
N LEU A 486 -6.26 27.41 -41.37
CA LEU A 486 -7.67 27.59 -41.78
C LEU A 486 -8.68 27.32 -40.65
N ARG A 487 -8.45 27.95 -39.49
CA ARG A 487 -9.47 28.13 -38.44
C ARG A 487 -9.42 29.55 -37.86
N GLU A 488 -9.52 30.55 -38.73
CA GLU A 488 -10.16 31.82 -38.40
C GLU A 488 -11.15 32.11 -39.54
N GLU A 489 -12.38 32.44 -39.16
CA GLU A 489 -13.57 32.65 -40.00
C GLU A 489 -14.37 31.39 -40.41
N LEU A 490 -15.05 30.79 -39.42
CA LEU A 490 -16.48 30.39 -39.48
C LEU A 490 -17.03 30.16 -38.07
#